data_AF-A0A6N8HPI0-F1
#
_entry.id   AF-A0A6N8HPI0-F1
#
_cell.length_a   1.000
_cell.length_b   1.000
_cell.length_c   1.000
_cell.angle_alpha   90.00
_cell.angle_beta   90.00
_cell.angle_gamma   90.00
#
_symmetry.space_group_name_H-M   'P 1'
#
loop_
_entity.id
_entity.type
_entity.pdbx_description
1 polymer ?
#
loop_
_entity_poly.entity_id
_entity_poly.type
_entity_poly.pdbx_seq_one_letter_code
_entity_poly.pdbx_strand_id
1 'polypeptide(L)'
;MILMERVPARPPVPIRTQLATLKNRNVLFSHLTTFLFLAGHTTLYAYLRPFLTETMGLEGTMISVVYFVFGIAAVSGGGIGGALSDTLGTRRTILGCIILFALSIFAIPYSTFAVSLFLLVTVIWGR
;
A
#
# COMPACT_ATOMS: atom_id res chain seq x y z
N MET A 1 13.88 -18.20 -21.92
CA MET A 1 14.87 -17.29 -21.27
C MET A 1 16.06 -16.97 -22.19
N ILE A 2 15.90 -17.03 -23.53
CA ILE A 2 17.02 -17.01 -24.51
C ILE A 2 17.00 -15.74 -25.39
N LEU A 3 16.08 -14.78 -25.17
CA LEU A 3 15.96 -13.59 -26.03
C LEU A 3 15.87 -12.28 -25.22
N MET A 4 16.88 -11.99 -24.40
CA MET A 4 17.11 -10.61 -23.94
C MET A 4 18.37 -10.10 -24.61
N GLU A 5 18.21 -9.08 -25.44
CA GLU A 5 19.32 -8.34 -26.05
C GLU A 5 20.20 -7.76 -24.94
N ARG A 6 21.53 -7.92 -25.03
CA ARG A 6 22.45 -7.41 -24.02
C ARG A 6 22.38 -5.89 -24.02
N VAL A 7 21.63 -5.33 -23.06
CA VAL A 7 21.62 -3.89 -22.80
C VAL A 7 23.01 -3.52 -22.27
N PRO A 8 23.72 -2.58 -22.92
CA PRO A 8 25.03 -2.14 -22.44
C PRO A 8 24.90 -1.57 -21.02
N ALA A 9 25.81 -1.98 -20.13
CA ALA A 9 25.82 -1.50 -18.76
C ALA A 9 26.01 0.02 -18.75
N ARG A 10 25.00 0.76 -18.25
CA ARG A 10 25.11 2.21 -18.07
C ARG A 10 26.20 2.50 -17.04
N PRO A 11 27.03 3.54 -17.25
CA PRO A 11 28.03 3.94 -16.27
C PRO A 11 27.36 4.28 -14.92
N PRO A 12 27.99 3.94 -13.78
CA PRO A 12 27.40 4.18 -12.46
C PRO A 12 27.13 5.66 -12.22
N VAL A 13 25.90 6.00 -11.82
CA VAL A 13 25.54 7.38 -11.49
C VAL A 13 25.96 7.67 -10.03
N PRO A 14 26.76 8.73 -9.76
CA PRO A 14 27.19 9.05 -8.41
C PRO A 14 26.00 9.35 -7.47
N ILE A 15 26.10 8.93 -6.20
CA ILE A 15 25.05 9.19 -5.17
C ILE A 15 24.74 10.69 -5.05
N ARG A 16 25.76 11.55 -5.16
CA ARG A 16 25.59 13.02 -5.13
C ARG A 16 24.65 13.51 -6.22
N THR A 17 24.74 12.93 -7.42
CA THR A 17 23.88 13.27 -8.56
C THR A 17 22.46 12.75 -8.35
N GLN A 18 22.31 11.56 -7.75
CA GLN A 18 20.99 11.04 -7.38
C GLN A 18 20.31 11.90 -6.30
N LEU A 19 21.02 12.28 -5.24
CA LEU A 19 20.50 13.17 -4.20
C LEU A 19 20.17 14.57 -4.74
N ALA A 20 20.91 15.06 -5.73
CA ALA A 20 20.58 16.33 -6.39
C ALA A 20 19.21 16.31 -7.07
N THR A 21 18.68 15.14 -7.46
CA THR A 21 17.32 15.04 -8.02
C THR A 21 16.23 15.41 -7.02
N LEU A 22 16.48 15.29 -5.71
CA LEU A 22 15.54 15.72 -4.66
C LEU A 22 15.35 17.24 -4.63
N LYS A 23 16.22 18.02 -5.27
CA LYS A 23 15.99 19.46 -5.48
C LYS A 23 14.78 19.71 -6.40
N ASN A 24 14.39 18.74 -7.21
CA ASN A 24 13.19 18.83 -8.01
C ASN A 24 11.96 18.55 -7.14
N ARG A 25 11.11 19.57 -6.98
CA ARG A 25 9.90 19.52 -6.15
C ARG A 25 8.98 18.34 -6.50
N ASN A 26 8.84 17.99 -7.78
CA ASN A 26 8.00 16.87 -8.20
C ASN A 26 8.57 15.52 -7.76
N VAL A 27 9.89 15.34 -7.87
CA VAL A 27 10.59 14.12 -7.43
C VAL A 27 10.51 13.99 -5.92
N LEU A 28 10.76 15.07 -5.19
CA LEU A 28 10.65 15.10 -3.74
C LEU A 28 9.25 14.69 -3.25
N PHE A 29 8.19 15.30 -3.81
CA PHE A 29 6.82 14.93 -3.42
C PHE A 29 6.45 13.52 -3.81
N SER A 30 6.94 13.01 -4.94
CA SER A 30 6.74 11.60 -5.32
C SER A 30 7.32 10.68 -4.25
N HIS A 31 8.57 10.90 -3.83
CA HIS A 31 9.20 10.10 -2.79
C HIS A 31 8.52 10.26 -1.44
N LEU A 32 8.16 11.48 -1.05
CA LEU A 32 7.48 11.74 0.22
C LEU A 32 6.13 11.03 0.28
N THR A 33 5.39 11.03 -0.82
CA THR A 33 4.11 10.34 -0.93
C THR A 33 4.28 8.83 -0.76
N THR A 34 5.23 8.22 -1.48
CA THR A 34 5.56 6.80 -1.32
C THR A 34 6.01 6.48 0.10
N PHE A 35 6.85 7.34 0.69
CA PHE A 35 7.33 7.19 2.05
C PHE A 35 6.17 7.21 3.07
N LEU A 36 5.29 8.22 3.00
CA LEU A 36 4.14 8.33 3.90
C LEU A 36 3.15 7.19 3.72
N PHE A 37 2.87 6.79 2.48
CA PHE A 37 2.00 5.67 2.17
C PHE A 37 2.54 4.38 2.79
N LEU A 38 3.83 4.07 2.56
CA LEU A 38 4.45 2.86 3.07
C LEU A 38 4.60 2.90 4.60
N ALA A 39 4.97 4.04 5.17
CA ALA A 39 5.06 4.23 6.61
C ALA A 39 3.71 4.00 7.29
N GLY A 40 2.62 4.57 6.77
CA GLY A 40 1.28 4.34 7.31
C GLY A 40 0.85 2.88 7.19
N HIS A 41 1.09 2.26 6.03
CA HIS A 41 0.68 0.88 5.77
C HIS A 41 1.42 -0.10 6.67
N THR A 42 2.75 0.03 6.74
CA THR A 42 3.59 -0.84 7.57
C THR A 42 3.33 -0.65 9.06
N THR A 43 3.12 0.59 9.51
CA THR A 43 2.77 0.88 10.92
C THR A 43 1.46 0.21 11.29
N LEU A 44 0.40 0.41 10.51
CA LEU A 44 -0.89 -0.21 10.79
C LEU A 44 -0.81 -1.74 10.74
N TYR A 45 -0.10 -2.31 9.78
CA TYR A 45 0.12 -3.76 9.70
C TYR A 45 0.86 -4.33 10.93
N ALA A 46 1.89 -3.63 11.41
CA ALA A 46 2.65 -4.03 12.60
C ALA A 46 1.77 -4.03 13.87
N TYR A 47 0.85 -3.08 13.98
CA TYR A 47 -0.07 -2.95 15.11
C TYR A 47 -1.45 -3.58 14.87
N LEU A 48 -1.68 -4.25 13.73
CA LEU A 48 -2.99 -4.80 13.40
C LEU A 48 -3.39 -5.88 14.42
N ARG A 49 -2.49 -6.80 14.75
CA ARG A 49 -2.77 -7.83 15.77
C ARG A 49 -3.14 -7.23 17.14
N PRO A 50 -2.33 -6.37 17.77
CA PRO A 50 -2.69 -5.78 19.06
C PRO A 50 -3.98 -4.95 18.96
N PHE A 51 -4.25 -4.27 17.84
CA PHE A 51 -5.52 -3.58 17.62
C PHE A 51 -6.72 -4.55 17.64
N LEU A 52 -6.63 -5.68 16.92
CA LEU A 52 -7.68 -6.69 16.89
C LEU A 52 -7.96 -7.28 18.28
N THR A 53 -6.91 -7.53 19.07
CA THR A 53 -7.05 -8.10 20.41
C THR A 53 -7.54 -7.08 21.43
N GLU A 54 -6.92 -5.90 21.50
CA GLU A 54 -7.16 -4.92 22.56
C GLU A 54 -8.42 -4.10 22.31
N THR A 55 -8.77 -3.83 21.04
CA THR A 55 -9.93 -2.97 20.71
C THR A 55 -11.17 -3.79 20.35
N MET A 56 -11.01 -4.91 19.62
CA MET A 56 -12.13 -5.72 19.17
C MET A 56 -12.32 -7.02 19.96
N GLY A 57 -11.41 -7.35 20.89
CA GLY A 57 -11.46 -8.59 21.66
C GLY A 57 -11.34 -9.86 20.81
N LEU A 58 -10.79 -9.76 19.59
CA LEU A 58 -10.67 -10.90 18.68
C LEU A 58 -9.43 -11.71 19.02
N GLU A 59 -9.58 -13.04 19.04
CA GLU A 59 -8.49 -13.97 19.36
C GLU A 59 -8.50 -15.20 18.43
N GLY A 60 -7.40 -15.97 18.48
CA GLY A 60 -7.26 -17.26 17.80
C GLY A 60 -7.59 -17.21 16.30
N THR A 61 -8.54 -18.05 15.87
CA THR A 61 -8.93 -18.23 14.47
C THR A 61 -9.34 -16.94 13.78
N MET A 62 -9.99 -16.01 14.50
CA MET A 62 -10.48 -14.77 13.88
C MET A 62 -9.34 -13.84 13.43
N ILE A 63 -8.23 -13.79 14.18
CA ILE A 63 -7.04 -13.05 13.76
C ILE A 63 -6.49 -13.66 12.47
N SER A 64 -6.38 -14.99 12.40
CA SER A 64 -5.93 -15.69 11.20
C SER A 64 -6.83 -15.42 9.99
N VAL A 65 -8.15 -15.38 10.18
CA VAL A 65 -9.11 -15.03 9.13
C VAL A 65 -8.90 -13.59 8.63
N VAL A 66 -8.70 -12.63 9.52
CA VAL A 66 -8.43 -11.23 9.13
C VAL A 66 -7.15 -11.14 8.29
N TYR A 67 -6.05 -11.75 8.74
CA TYR A 67 -4.80 -11.75 7.99
C TYR A 67 -4.90 -12.51 6.66
N PHE A 68 -5.69 -13.58 6.61
CA PHE A 68 -5.95 -14.32 5.37
C PHE A 68 -6.70 -13.47 4.34
N VAL A 69 -7.78 -12.81 4.76
CA VAL A 69 -8.56 -11.88 3.92
C VAL A 69 -7.70 -10.70 3.47
N PHE A 70 -6.90 -10.13 4.38
CA PHE A 70 -5.91 -9.11 4.05
C PHE A 70 -4.92 -9.60 2.98
N GLY A 71 -4.38 -10.81 3.13
CA GLY A 71 -3.46 -11.40 2.16
C GLY A 71 -4.07 -11.55 0.76
N ILE A 72 -5.32 -12.00 0.66
CA ILE A 72 -6.05 -12.07 -0.62
C ILE A 72 -6.19 -10.66 -1.24
N ALA A 73 -6.54 -9.66 -0.42
CA ALA A 73 -6.65 -8.29 -0.87
C ALA A 73 -5.31 -7.75 -1.40
N ALA A 74 -4.21 -7.99 -0.69
CA ALA A 74 -2.87 -7.54 -1.09
C ALA A 74 -2.39 -8.16 -2.40
N VAL A 75 -2.60 -9.46 -2.59
CA VAL A 75 -2.22 -10.14 -3.84
C VAL A 75 -3.08 -9.67 -5.01
N SER A 76 -4.38 -9.50 -4.80
CA SER A 76 -5.29 -9.04 -5.87
C SER A 76 -5.11 -7.56 -6.21
N GLY A 77 -4.67 -6.74 -5.25
CA GLY A 77 -4.48 -5.29 -5.40
C GLY A 77 -3.51 -4.92 -6.52
N GLY A 78 -2.38 -5.64 -6.64
CA GLY A 78 -1.38 -5.36 -7.68
C GLY A 78 -1.91 -5.50 -9.11
N GLY A 79 -2.68 -6.57 -9.38
CA GLY A 79 -3.28 -6.80 -10.69
C GLY A 79 -4.35 -5.77 -11.04
N ILE A 80 -5.23 -5.45 -10.09
CA ILE A 80 -6.30 -4.45 -10.25
C ILE A 80 -5.70 -3.05 -10.44
N GLY A 81 -4.70 -2.68 -9.62
CA GLY A 81 -4.02 -1.39 -9.70
C GLY A 81 -3.24 -1.21 -11.01
N GLY A 82 -2.64 -2.28 -11.52
CA GLY A 82 -2.00 -2.30 -12.84
C GLY A 82 -3.01 -2.05 -13.96
N ALA A 83 -4.08 -2.85 -14.02
CA ALA A 83 -5.13 -2.70 -15.02
C ALA A 83 -5.80 -1.32 -14.98
N LEU A 84 -6.04 -0.76 -13.79
CA LEU A 84 -6.56 0.60 -13.63
C LEU A 84 -5.55 1.65 -14.09
N SER A 85 -4.25 1.44 -13.86
CA SER A 85 -3.20 2.35 -14.34
C SER A 85 -3.11 2.37 -15.86
N ASP A 86 -3.29 1.21 -16.50
CA ASP A 86 -3.27 1.07 -17.95
C ASP A 86 -4.50 1.69 -18.62
N THR A 87 -5.66 1.61 -17.97
CA THR A 87 -6.94 2.10 -18.52
C THR A 87 -7.25 3.56 -18.20
N LEU A 88 -7.01 4.00 -16.95
CA LEU A 88 -7.35 5.35 -16.47
C LEU A 88 -6.16 6.32 -16.48
N GLY A 89 -4.95 5.78 -16.65
CA GLY A 89 -3.69 6.51 -16.61
C GLY A 89 -3.06 6.53 -15.21
N THR A 90 -1.75 6.32 -15.17
CA THR A 90 -0.93 6.17 -13.94
C THR A 90 -1.18 7.25 -12.89
N ARG A 91 -1.23 8.52 -13.29
CA ARG A 91 -1.38 9.64 -12.34
C ARG A 91 -2.72 9.61 -11.61
N ARG A 92 -3.81 9.30 -12.31
CA ARG A 92 -5.16 9.27 -11.73
C ARG A 92 -5.30 8.08 -10.79
N THR A 93 -4.77 6.92 -11.20
CA THR A 93 -4.81 5.70 -10.39
C THR A 93 -4.02 5.87 -9.09
N ILE A 94 -2.80 6.41 -9.13
CA ILE A 94 -1.99 6.67 -7.93
C ILE A 94 -2.73 7.61 -6.96
N LEU A 95 -3.28 8.73 -7.45
CA LEU A 95 -4.03 9.65 -6.60
C LEU A 95 -5.27 8.99 -5.98
N GLY A 96 -5.99 8.19 -6.75
CA GLY A 96 -7.13 7.41 -6.27
C GLY A 96 -6.73 6.42 -5.16
N CYS A 97 -5.65 5.68 -5.35
CA CYS A 97 -5.11 4.76 -4.34
C CYS A 97 -4.72 5.48 -3.05
N ILE A 98 -4.07 6.64 -3.13
CA ILE A 98 -3.68 7.43 -1.95
C ILE A 98 -4.92 7.90 -1.17
N ILE A 99 -5.94 8.42 -1.87
CA ILE A 99 -7.19 8.88 -1.25
C ILE A 99 -7.89 7.70 -0.59
N LEU A 100 -8.02 6.58 -1.30
CA LEU A 100 -8.66 5.37 -0.79
C LEU A 100 -7.95 4.83 0.45
N PHE A 101 -6.62 4.83 0.43
CA PHE A 101 -5.78 4.43 1.57
C PHE A 101 -5.98 5.35 2.79
N ALA A 102 -5.96 6.66 2.58
CA ALA A 102 -6.19 7.64 3.65
C ALA A 102 -7.58 7.48 4.28
N LEU A 103 -8.62 7.32 3.45
CA LEU A 103 -9.99 7.05 3.92
C LEU A 103 -10.07 5.74 4.69
N SER A 104 -9.36 4.70 4.26
CA SER A 104 -9.40 3.39 4.91
C SER A 104 -8.76 3.43 6.29
N ILE A 105 -7.58 4.04 6.42
CA ILE A 105 -6.95 4.24 7.74
C ILE A 105 -7.86 5.03 8.67
N PHE A 106 -8.51 6.08 8.16
CA PHE A 106 -9.43 6.87 8.96
C PHE A 106 -10.70 6.10 9.36
N ALA A 107 -11.20 5.21 8.51
CA ALA A 107 -12.42 4.44 8.74
C ALA A 107 -12.24 3.25 9.70
N ILE A 108 -11.03 2.67 9.79
CA ILE A 108 -10.76 1.47 10.60
C ILE A 108 -11.26 1.59 12.05
N PRO A 109 -10.92 2.64 12.83
CA PRO A 109 -11.37 2.76 14.22
C PRO A 109 -12.89 2.79 14.38
N TYR A 110 -13.60 3.35 13.39
CA TYR A 110 -15.05 3.47 13.40
C TYR A 110 -15.77 2.19 12.94
N SER A 111 -15.05 1.22 12.36
CA SER A 111 -15.63 -0.03 11.86
C SER A 111 -15.69 -1.17 12.91
N THR A 112 -15.19 -0.91 14.13
CA THR A 112 -14.97 -1.91 15.19
C THR A 112 -16.26 -2.52 15.76
N PHE A 113 -17.41 -1.87 15.59
CA PHE A 113 -18.70 -2.37 16.08
C PHE A 113 -19.24 -3.58 15.30
N ALA A 114 -18.73 -3.83 14.07
CA ALA A 114 -19.19 -4.93 13.23
C ALA A 114 -18.00 -5.56 12.48
N VAL A 115 -17.69 -6.83 12.79
CA VAL A 115 -16.57 -7.56 12.20
C VAL A 115 -16.65 -7.61 10.66
N SER A 116 -17.85 -7.77 10.09
CA SER A 116 -18.03 -7.77 8.64
C SER A 116 -17.68 -6.43 7.99
N LEU A 117 -18.02 -5.31 8.64
CA LEU A 117 -17.67 -3.97 8.17
C LEU A 117 -16.16 -3.74 8.30
N PHE A 118 -15.57 -4.14 9.42
CA PHE A 118 -14.13 -4.08 9.64
C PHE A 118 -13.35 -4.85 8.56
N LEU A 119 -13.79 -6.07 8.23
CA LEU A 119 -13.19 -6.88 7.15
C LEU A 119 -13.27 -6.17 5.80
N LEU A 120 -14.41 -5.55 5.48
CA LEU A 120 -14.57 -4.78 4.24
C LEU A 120 -13.57 -3.63 4.17
N VAL A 121 -13.42 -2.85 5.25
CA VAL A 121 -12.45 -1.74 5.31
C VAL A 121 -11.01 -2.26 5.24
N THR A 122 -10.72 -3.39 5.88
CA THR A 122 -9.40 -4.05 5.83
C THR A 122 -9.05 -4.53 4.43
N VAL A 123 -10.02 -5.05 3.68
CA VAL A 123 -9.84 -5.42 2.27
C VAL A 123 -9.52 -4.21 1.40
N ILE A 124 -10.19 -3.08 1.65
CA ILE A 124 -9.93 -1.85 0.90
C ILE A 124 -8.53 -1.30 1.24
N TRP A 125 -8.16 -1.30 2.52
CA TRP A 125 -6.85 -0.87 2.99
C TRP A 125 -5.71 -1.78 2.51
N GLY A 126 -5.96 -3.08 2.41
CA GLY A 126 -4.94 -4.08 2.07
C GLY A 126 -4.50 -4.10 0.61
N ARG A 127 -5.06 -3.25 -0.25
CA ARG A 127 -4.69 -3.15 -1.68
C ARG A 127 -3.52 -2.21 -1.95
#